data_AF-A0A1C0SUI0-F1
#
_entry.id   AF-A0A1C0SUI0-F1
#
_cell.length_a   1.000
_cell.length_b   1.000
_cell.length_c   1.000
_cell.angle_alpha   90.00
_cell.angle_beta   90.00
_cell.angle_gamma   90.00
#
_symmetry.space_group_name_H-M   'P 1'
#
loop_
_entity.id
_entity.type
_entity.pdbx_description
1 polymer ?
#
loop_
_entity_poly.entity_id
_entity_poly.type
_entity_poly.pdbx_seq_one_letter_code
_entity_poly.pdbx_strand_id
1 'polypeptide(L)'
;MTTFWPWLSLAGLGAFHGFNPAMGWLFAVALGLHRQSRRIVWLSLVPIAIGHAISIATVLAVVVAFGAAMDLHSFRLAAALLLLGLAAYGALYGHSHRVRVGMRTGMAGLTLWSFLMATSHGAGLMLVPAVLSLCLADHSGDLAIASSLPVSLAAVAVHSGAMLAVTAAVALAVFEWLGLAALRSAWINFDRLWTLALGATGIVLLVQ
;
A
#
# COMPACT_ATOMS: atom_id res chain seq x y z
N MET A 1 6.88 17.17 19.65
CA MET A 1 5.91 17.24 18.54
C MET A 1 4.94 16.07 18.72
N THR A 2 3.64 16.33 18.84
CA THR A 2 2.63 15.32 19.18
C THR A 2 2.69 14.13 18.22
N THR A 3 2.67 12.91 18.75
CA THR A 3 2.69 11.62 18.03
C THR A 3 1.59 11.45 16.97
N PHE A 4 0.67 12.40 16.85
CA PHE A 4 -0.47 12.40 15.93
C PHE A 4 -0.11 12.45 14.43
N TRP A 5 0.89 13.23 14.04
CA TRP A 5 1.20 13.45 12.62
C TRP A 5 1.64 12.18 11.86
N PRO A 6 2.53 11.33 12.42
CA PRO A 6 2.86 10.05 11.78
C PRO A 6 1.65 9.13 11.60
N TRP A 7 0.74 9.05 12.58
CA TRP A 7 -0.49 8.26 12.47
C TRP A 7 -1.42 8.78 11.38
N LEU A 8 -1.56 10.10 11.27
CA LEU A 8 -2.35 10.72 10.20
C LEU A 8 -1.73 10.45 8.83
N SER A 9 -0.40 10.53 8.71
CA SER A 9 0.32 10.18 7.48
C SER A 9 0.13 8.72 7.10
N LEU A 10 0.17 7.79 8.07
CA LEU A 10 -0.10 6.36 7.85
C LEU A 10 -1.52 6.10 7.36
N ALA A 11 -2.50 6.73 8.00
CA ALA A 11 -3.91 6.64 7.61
C ALA A 11 -4.15 7.28 6.23
N GLY A 12 -3.55 8.44 5.96
CA GLY A 12 -3.62 9.14 4.68
C GLY A 12 -3.00 8.33 3.54
N LEU A 13 -1.84 7.71 3.79
CA LEU A 13 -1.22 6.80 2.84
C LEU A 13 -2.06 5.53 2.62
N GLY A 14 -2.67 4.99 3.69
CA GLY A 14 -3.61 3.89 3.59
C GLY A 14 -4.81 4.26 2.72
N ALA A 15 -5.43 5.41 2.97
CA ALA A 15 -6.53 5.94 2.16
C ALA A 15 -6.12 6.13 0.70
N PHE A 16 -4.92 6.66 0.44
CA PHE A 16 -4.36 6.80 -0.90
C PHE A 16 -4.26 5.45 -1.63
N HIS A 17 -3.81 4.40 -0.94
CA HIS A 17 -3.80 3.03 -1.47
C HIS A 17 -5.22 2.53 -1.75
N GLY A 18 -6.17 2.79 -0.84
CA GLY A 18 -7.55 2.33 -0.98
C GLY A 18 -8.32 3.00 -2.11
N PHE A 19 -7.97 4.26 -2.47
CA PHE A 19 -8.56 4.95 -3.62
C PHE A 19 -8.10 4.38 -4.96
N ASN A 20 -6.93 3.74 -5.02
CA ASN A 20 -6.37 3.23 -6.26
C ASN A 20 -7.19 2.03 -6.78
N PRO A 21 -7.79 2.11 -7.99
CA PRO A 21 -8.59 1.03 -8.57
C PRO A 21 -7.85 -0.29 -8.69
N ALA A 22 -6.54 -0.23 -8.97
CA ALA A 22 -5.71 -1.42 -9.10
C ALA A 22 -5.44 -2.12 -7.77
N MET A 23 -5.59 -1.44 -6.62
CA MET A 23 -5.38 -2.02 -5.29
C MET A 23 -6.53 -2.91 -4.80
N GLY A 24 -7.62 -3.02 -5.58
CA GLY A 24 -8.57 -4.13 -5.45
C GLY A 24 -10.04 -3.75 -5.52
N TRP A 25 -10.42 -2.48 -5.32
CA TRP A 25 -11.84 -2.11 -5.35
C TRP A 25 -12.48 -2.34 -6.73
N LEU A 26 -11.73 -2.16 -7.82
CA LEU A 26 -12.23 -2.45 -9.18
C LEU A 26 -12.56 -3.93 -9.35
N PHE A 27 -11.74 -4.82 -8.78
CA PHE A 27 -11.99 -6.27 -8.79
C PHE A 27 -13.17 -6.64 -7.88
N ALA A 28 -13.30 -6.01 -6.70
CA ALA A 28 -14.43 -6.21 -5.81
C ALA A 28 -15.76 -5.81 -6.47
N VAL A 29 -15.79 -4.66 -7.16
CA VAL A 29 -16.93 -4.21 -7.96
C VAL A 29 -17.21 -5.17 -9.10
N ALA A 30 -16.19 -5.56 -9.87
CA ALA A 30 -16.35 -6.47 -11.00
C ALA A 30 -16.93 -7.83 -10.58
N LEU A 31 -16.43 -8.41 -9.47
CA LEU A 31 -16.91 -9.68 -8.96
C LEU A 31 -18.33 -9.55 -8.36
N GLY A 32 -18.61 -8.44 -7.68
CA GLY A 32 -19.94 -8.11 -7.17
C GLY A 32 -20.98 -7.98 -8.28
N LEU A 33 -20.66 -7.26 -9.36
CA LEU A 33 -21.52 -7.10 -10.54
C LEU A 33 -21.66 -8.43 -11.29
N HIS A 34 -20.59 -9.21 -11.43
CA HIS A 34 -20.67 -10.50 -12.11
C HIS A 34 -21.58 -11.50 -11.39
N ARG A 35 -21.55 -11.50 -10.05
CA ARG A 35 -22.38 -12.38 -9.20
C ARG A 35 -23.66 -11.73 -8.70
N GLN A 36 -23.96 -10.50 -9.15
CA GLN A 36 -25.13 -9.71 -8.75
C GLN A 36 -25.35 -9.69 -7.23
N SER A 37 -24.27 -9.52 -6.46
CA SER A 37 -24.31 -9.70 -5.01
C SER A 37 -23.41 -8.72 -4.27
N ARG A 38 -24.04 -7.86 -3.46
CA ARG A 38 -23.34 -6.97 -2.52
C ARG A 38 -22.45 -7.72 -1.54
N ARG A 39 -22.86 -8.93 -1.13
CA ARG A 39 -22.07 -9.79 -0.24
C ARG A 39 -20.71 -10.11 -0.84
N ILE A 40 -20.63 -10.28 -2.15
CA ILE A 40 -19.37 -10.58 -2.85
C ILE A 40 -18.42 -9.40 -2.83
N VAL A 41 -18.92 -8.16 -2.89
CA VAL A 41 -18.10 -6.94 -2.73
C VAL A 41 -17.41 -6.95 -1.36
N TRP A 42 -18.18 -7.19 -0.30
CA TRP A 42 -17.64 -7.31 1.07
C TRP A 42 -16.66 -8.47 1.22
N LEU A 43 -17.01 -9.65 0.71
CA LEU A 43 -16.14 -10.83 0.78
C LEU A 43 -14.84 -10.64 -0.01
N SER A 44 -14.81 -9.76 -1.01
CA SER A 44 -13.61 -9.43 -1.77
C SER A 44 -12.60 -8.61 -0.97
N LEU A 45 -12.99 -7.97 0.14
CA LEU A 45 -12.05 -7.27 1.02
C LEU A 45 -11.10 -8.25 1.73
N VAL A 46 -11.54 -9.48 1.99
CA VAL A 46 -10.72 -10.51 2.65
C VAL A 46 -9.49 -10.89 1.81
N PRO A 47 -9.61 -11.33 0.55
CA PRO A 47 -8.43 -11.61 -0.28
C PRO A 47 -7.58 -10.36 -0.55
N ILE A 48 -8.19 -9.17 -0.64
CA ILE A 48 -7.43 -7.90 -0.75
C ILE A 48 -6.55 -7.71 0.48
N ALA A 49 -7.13 -7.82 1.68
CA ALA A 49 -6.41 -7.69 2.95
C ALA A 49 -5.29 -8.73 3.07
N ILE A 50 -5.56 -9.99 2.72
CA ILE A 50 -4.57 -11.07 2.76
C ILE A 50 -3.40 -10.77 1.81
N GLY A 51 -3.68 -10.43 0.55
CA GLY A 51 -2.61 -10.13 -0.42
C GLY A 51 -1.75 -8.96 0.01
N HIS A 52 -2.38 -7.91 0.55
CA HIS A 52 -1.68 -6.74 1.08
C HIS A 52 -0.82 -7.09 2.30
N ALA A 53 -1.37 -7.87 3.25
CA ALA A 53 -0.64 -8.32 4.43
C ALA A 53 0.57 -9.19 4.08
N ILE A 54 0.44 -10.09 3.09
CA ILE A 54 1.56 -10.90 2.59
C ILE A 54 2.64 -9.98 2.01
N SER A 55 2.26 -8.96 1.23
CA SER A 55 3.22 -8.00 0.65
C SER A 55 4.01 -7.25 1.74
N ILE A 56 3.32 -6.72 2.74
CA ILE A 56 3.95 -6.05 3.88
C ILE A 56 4.88 -7.02 4.62
N ALA A 57 4.42 -8.25 4.90
CA ALA A 57 5.22 -9.25 5.59
C ALA A 57 6.49 -9.65 4.79
N THR A 58 6.38 -9.80 3.47
CA THR A 58 7.52 -10.08 2.60
C THR A 58 8.52 -8.94 2.63
N VAL A 59 8.06 -7.68 2.49
CA VAL A 59 8.95 -6.52 2.56
C VAL A 59 9.61 -6.43 3.94
N LEU A 60 8.85 -6.63 5.02
CA LEU A 60 9.39 -6.61 6.37
C LEU A 60 10.45 -7.70 6.58
N ALA A 61 10.22 -8.92 6.09
CA ALA A 61 11.19 -10.00 6.17
C ALA A 61 12.49 -9.66 5.42
N VAL A 62 12.37 -9.07 4.23
CA VAL A 62 13.54 -8.57 3.47
C VAL A 62 14.26 -7.48 4.26
N VAL A 63 13.52 -6.49 4.78
CA VAL A 63 14.09 -5.40 5.59
C VAL A 63 14.83 -5.92 6.81
N VAL A 64 14.26 -6.89 7.55
CA VAL A 64 14.92 -7.49 8.72
C VAL A 64 16.17 -8.26 8.32
N ALA A 65 16.12 -9.04 7.22
CA ALA A 65 17.27 -9.80 6.74
C ALA A 65 18.45 -8.89 6.34
N PHE A 66 18.18 -7.79 5.62
CA PHE A 66 19.21 -6.82 5.24
C PHE A 66 19.64 -5.92 6.40
N GLY A 67 18.73 -5.53 7.29
CA GLY A 67 19.03 -4.73 8.49
C GLY A 67 19.90 -5.46 9.50
N ALA A 68 19.92 -6.80 9.49
CA ALA A 68 20.85 -7.59 10.29
C ALA A 68 22.29 -7.57 9.73
N ALA A 69 22.46 -7.21 8.45
CA ALA A 69 23.74 -7.22 7.75
C ALA A 69 24.30 -5.81 7.46
N MET A 70 23.48 -4.76 7.58
CA MET A 70 23.81 -3.38 7.21
C MET A 70 23.61 -2.43 8.38
N ASP A 71 24.42 -1.37 8.45
CA ASP A 71 24.18 -0.25 9.36
C ASP A 71 22.95 0.58 8.91
N LEU A 72 22.34 1.29 9.87
CA LEU A 72 21.10 2.04 9.64
C LEU A 72 21.22 3.09 8.53
N HIS A 73 22.39 3.71 8.37
CA HIS A 73 22.63 4.72 7.34
C HIS A 73 22.65 4.07 5.94
N SER A 74 23.41 3.00 5.76
CA SER A 74 23.44 2.26 4.49
C SER A 74 22.07 1.67 4.13
N PHE A 75 21.32 1.16 5.11
CA PHE A 75 19.96 0.66 4.89
C PHE A 75 18.99 1.77 4.43
N ARG A 76 19.01 2.93 5.10
CA ARG A 76 18.17 4.09 4.73
C ARG A 76 18.50 4.57 3.32
N LEU A 77 19.79 4.68 2.98
CA LEU A 77 20.25 5.08 1.65
C LEU A 77 19.78 4.07 0.58
N ALA A 78 19.94 2.77 0.84
CA ALA A 78 19.48 1.73 -0.07
C ALA A 78 17.96 1.77 -0.30
N ALA A 79 17.17 1.94 0.76
CA ALA A 79 15.71 2.06 0.66
C ALA A 79 15.28 3.31 -0.11
N ALA A 80 15.92 4.47 0.15
CA ALA A 80 15.67 5.70 -0.56
C ALA A 80 15.98 5.58 -2.07
N LEU A 81 17.16 5.04 -2.40
CA LEU A 81 17.58 4.81 -3.79
C LEU A 81 16.65 3.81 -4.50
N LEU A 82 16.19 2.76 -3.82
CA LEU A 82 15.24 1.80 -4.39
C LEU A 82 13.90 2.45 -4.71
N LEU A 83 13.35 3.27 -3.81
CA LEU A 83 12.09 3.99 -4.05
C LEU A 83 12.21 5.01 -5.17
N LEU A 84 13.31 5.78 -5.20
CA LEU A 84 13.57 6.75 -6.26
C LEU A 84 13.81 6.06 -7.62
N GLY A 85 14.52 4.94 -7.62
CA GLY A 85 14.73 4.10 -8.80
C GLY A 85 13.41 3.54 -9.34
N LEU A 86 12.54 3.04 -8.45
CA LEU A 86 11.21 2.55 -8.83
C LEU A 86 10.32 3.68 -9.37
N ALA A 87 10.37 4.87 -8.76
CA ALA A 87 9.66 6.05 -9.24
C ALA A 87 10.17 6.48 -10.64
N ALA A 88 11.48 6.57 -10.83
CA ALA A 88 12.10 6.92 -12.10
C ALA A 88 11.76 5.88 -13.18
N TYR A 89 11.85 4.59 -12.85
CA TYR A 89 11.47 3.50 -13.75
C TYR A 89 9.99 3.62 -14.17
N GLY A 90 9.08 3.83 -13.21
CA GLY A 90 7.66 4.05 -13.50
C GLY A 90 7.40 5.30 -14.35
N ALA A 91 8.15 6.38 -14.13
CA ALA A 91 8.06 7.61 -14.92
C ALA A 91 8.50 7.42 -16.38
N LEU A 92 9.58 6.65 -16.59
CA LEU A 92 10.23 6.47 -17.89
C LEU A 92 9.56 5.38 -18.74
N TYR A 93 9.13 4.28 -18.13
CA TYR A 93 8.66 3.09 -18.85
C TYR A 93 7.16 2.81 -18.68
N GLY A 94 6.50 3.47 -17.72
CA GLY A 94 5.11 3.21 -17.35
C GLY A 94 4.86 1.78 -16.86
N HIS A 95 3.62 1.47 -16.48
CA HIS A 95 3.22 0.10 -16.12
C HIS A 95 2.87 -0.75 -17.35
N SER A 96 3.78 -0.80 -18.33
CA SER A 96 3.60 -1.51 -19.61
C SER A 96 3.46 -3.05 -19.46
N HIS A 97 3.74 -3.60 -18.28
CA HIS A 97 3.64 -5.02 -17.98
C HIS A 97 2.21 -5.41 -17.61
N ARG A 98 1.45 -5.91 -18.60
CA ARG A 98 0.10 -6.46 -18.40
C ARG A 98 0.19 -7.78 -17.62
N VAL A 99 0.03 -7.71 -16.30
CA VAL A 99 -0.19 -8.91 -15.47
C VAL A 99 -1.53 -9.53 -15.90
N ARG A 100 -1.50 -10.79 -16.35
CA ARG A 100 -2.65 -11.50 -16.93
C ARG A 100 -3.63 -12.03 -15.87
N VAL A 101 -4.06 -11.19 -14.95
CA VAL A 101 -5.14 -11.55 -14.00
C VAL A 101 -6.41 -10.83 -14.44
N GLY A 102 -7.30 -11.57 -15.09
CA GLY A 102 -8.54 -11.00 -15.63
C GLY A 102 -9.54 -10.65 -14.52
N MET A 103 -10.39 -9.64 -14.72
CA MET A 103 -11.38 -9.15 -13.75
C MET A 103 -12.42 -10.17 -13.22
N ARG A 104 -12.44 -11.39 -13.77
CA ARG A 104 -13.27 -12.52 -13.30
C ARG A 104 -12.48 -13.54 -12.48
N THR A 105 -11.25 -13.20 -12.08
CA THR A 105 -10.48 -14.00 -11.15
C THR A 105 -11.29 -14.34 -9.90
N GLY A 106 -11.24 -15.61 -9.47
CA GLY A 106 -11.78 -16.01 -8.17
C GLY A 106 -11.01 -15.37 -7.00
N MET A 107 -11.45 -15.65 -5.76
CA MET A 107 -10.87 -15.06 -4.55
C MET A 107 -9.36 -15.29 -4.43
N ALA A 108 -8.87 -16.48 -4.79
CA ALA A 108 -7.44 -16.79 -4.74
C ALA A 108 -6.60 -15.92 -5.71
N GLY A 109 -7.08 -15.69 -6.93
CA GLY A 109 -6.37 -14.82 -7.86
C GLY A 109 -6.51 -13.33 -7.50
N LEU A 110 -7.57 -12.95 -6.76
CA LEU A 110 -7.67 -11.61 -6.16
C LEU A 110 -6.63 -11.42 -5.04
N THR A 111 -6.35 -12.46 -4.23
CA THR A 111 -5.25 -12.43 -3.26
C THR A 111 -3.91 -12.25 -3.95
N LEU A 112 -3.64 -13.05 -5.00
CA LEU A 112 -2.40 -12.95 -5.77
C LEU A 112 -2.26 -11.57 -6.43
N TRP A 113 -3.33 -11.04 -7.01
CA TRP A 113 -3.35 -9.70 -7.59
C TRP A 113 -3.04 -8.64 -6.55
N SER A 114 -3.75 -8.66 -5.42
CA SER A 114 -3.52 -7.71 -4.33
C SER A 114 -2.08 -7.75 -3.84
N PHE A 115 -1.50 -8.95 -3.68
CA PHE A 115 -0.09 -9.11 -3.33
C PHE A 115 0.86 -8.49 -4.37
N LEU A 116 0.68 -8.81 -5.65
CA LEU A 116 1.52 -8.28 -6.73
C LEU A 116 1.43 -6.77 -6.84
N MET A 117 0.21 -6.23 -6.74
CA MET A 117 -0.03 -4.79 -6.79
C MET A 117 0.54 -4.08 -5.56
N ALA A 118 0.29 -4.58 -4.35
CA ALA A 118 0.85 -3.99 -3.14
C ALA A 118 2.39 -3.98 -3.15
N THR A 119 3.01 -5.03 -3.71
CA THR A 119 4.47 -5.13 -3.83
C THR A 119 5.02 -4.20 -4.91
N SER A 120 4.39 -4.15 -6.09
CA SER A 120 4.82 -3.25 -7.18
C SER A 120 4.67 -1.78 -6.81
N HIS A 121 3.65 -1.48 -6.02
CA HIS A 121 3.39 -0.17 -5.49
C HIS A 121 4.35 0.18 -4.34
N GLY A 122 5.07 -0.78 -3.77
CA GLY A 122 6.02 -0.54 -2.69
C GLY A 122 5.33 -0.21 -1.36
N ALA A 123 4.09 -0.67 -1.16
CA ALA A 123 3.30 -0.34 0.02
C ALA A 123 4.03 -0.69 1.33
N GLY A 124 4.73 -1.82 1.38
CA GLY A 124 5.58 -2.19 2.52
C GLY A 124 6.77 -1.27 2.73
N LEU A 125 7.38 -0.73 1.67
CA LEU A 125 8.52 0.19 1.76
C LEU A 125 8.07 1.61 2.17
N MET A 126 6.89 2.04 1.73
CA MET A 126 6.34 3.35 2.10
C MET A 126 5.94 3.44 3.58
N LEU A 127 5.78 2.30 4.27
CA LEU A 127 5.57 2.23 5.72
C LEU A 127 6.85 2.49 6.52
N VAL A 128 8.03 2.18 5.96
CA VAL A 128 9.33 2.24 6.65
C VAL A 128 9.62 3.62 7.28
N PRO A 129 9.45 4.76 6.60
CA PRO A 129 9.78 6.07 7.17
C PRO A 129 8.89 6.44 8.35
N ALA A 130 7.60 6.14 8.24
CA ALA A 130 6.61 6.44 9.28
C ALA A 130 6.80 5.55 10.51
N VAL A 131 7.08 4.26 10.31
CA VAL A 131 7.41 3.34 11.41
C VAL A 131 8.72 3.76 12.08
N LEU A 132 9.76 4.09 11.31
CA LEU A 132 11.03 4.56 11.86
C LEU A 132 10.85 5.86 12.68
N SER A 133 10.04 6.80 12.18
CA SER A 133 9.72 8.05 12.90
C SER A 133 8.96 7.79 14.21
N LEU A 134 8.04 6.82 14.22
CA LEU A 134 7.29 6.42 15.42
C LEU A 134 8.20 5.73 16.44
N CYS A 135 9.08 4.83 16.00
CA CYS A 135 10.05 4.16 16.87
C CYS A 135 11.02 5.16 17.53
N LEU A 136 11.50 6.15 16.77
CA LEU A 136 12.41 7.19 17.26
C LEU A 136 11.71 8.22 18.18
N ALA A 137 10.42 8.50 17.97
CA ALA A 137 9.65 9.42 18.81
C ALA A 137 9.26 8.81 20.17
N ASP A 138 9.19 7.49 20.27
CA ASP A 138 8.79 6.77 21.48
C ASP A 138 9.96 6.53 22.46
N HIS A 139 11.21 6.62 22.00
CA HIS A 139 12.41 6.32 22.80
C HIS A 139 13.35 7.53 22.95
N SER A 140 13.23 8.26 24.07
CA SER A 140 14.29 9.13 24.59
C SER A 140 15.36 8.30 25.30
N GLY A 141 16.27 7.68 24.54
CA GLY A 141 17.46 7.00 25.08
C GLY A 141 17.52 5.49 24.84
N ASP A 142 18.64 5.08 24.26
CA ASP A 142 19.18 3.74 24.02
C ASP A 142 18.42 2.70 23.17
N LEU A 143 19.24 2.06 22.32
CA LEU A 143 19.01 0.97 21.37
C LEU A 143 17.83 0.04 21.70
N ALA A 144 16.86 -0.07 20.78
CA ALA A 144 16.74 -1.24 19.90
C ALA A 144 15.46 -1.21 19.07
N ILE A 145 15.63 -1.36 17.77
CA ILE A 145 14.61 -1.66 16.74
C ILE A 145 13.73 -2.89 17.12
N ALA A 146 14.11 -3.66 18.15
CA ALA A 146 13.41 -4.85 18.65
C ALA A 146 12.27 -4.58 19.67
N SER A 147 12.19 -3.41 20.34
CA SER A 147 11.16 -3.13 21.36
C SER A 147 9.84 -2.57 20.82
N SER A 148 9.78 -2.21 19.53
CA SER A 148 8.67 -1.46 18.92
C SER A 148 7.71 -2.31 18.07
N LEU A 149 7.63 -3.62 18.32
CA LEU A 149 6.70 -4.51 17.61
C LEU A 149 5.21 -4.08 17.75
N PRO A 150 4.72 -3.68 18.94
CA PRO A 150 3.32 -3.23 19.07
C PRO A 150 3.01 -1.99 18.24
N VAL A 151 3.92 -1.01 18.21
CA VAL A 151 3.77 0.22 17.42
C VAL A 151 3.81 -0.07 15.93
N SER A 152 4.70 -0.96 15.50
CA SER A 152 4.80 -1.37 14.10
C SER A 152 3.55 -2.13 13.63
N LEU A 153 3.02 -3.03 14.46
CA LEU A 153 1.77 -3.73 14.20
C LEU A 153 0.58 -2.75 14.15
N ALA A 154 0.52 -1.80 15.09
CA ALA A 154 -0.48 -0.76 15.09
C ALA A 154 -0.39 0.12 13.84
N ALA A 155 0.82 0.49 13.38
CA ALA A 155 1.03 1.25 12.16
C ALA A 155 0.52 0.50 10.92
N VAL A 156 0.85 -0.78 10.79
CA VAL A 156 0.34 -1.66 9.72
C VAL A 156 -1.18 -1.79 9.80
N ALA A 157 -1.75 -1.92 10.99
CA ALA A 157 -3.19 -2.04 11.20
C ALA A 157 -3.94 -0.75 10.84
N VAL A 158 -3.42 0.42 11.24
CA VAL A 158 -4.00 1.73 10.90
C VAL A 158 -3.95 1.95 9.39
N HIS A 159 -2.80 1.69 8.78
CA HIS A 159 -2.63 1.79 7.33
C HIS A 159 -3.59 0.87 6.56
N SER A 160 -3.58 -0.43 6.89
CA SER A 160 -4.41 -1.44 6.23
C SER A 160 -5.90 -1.20 6.49
N GLY A 161 -6.26 -0.77 7.69
CA GLY A 161 -7.64 -0.43 8.05
C GLY A 161 -8.17 0.76 7.26
N ALA A 162 -7.40 1.84 7.16
CA ALA A 162 -7.75 3.00 6.33
C ALA A 162 -7.89 2.62 4.85
N MET A 163 -6.95 1.82 4.34
CA MET A 163 -6.97 1.31 2.97
C MET A 163 -8.22 0.49 2.67
N LEU A 164 -8.56 -0.48 3.54
CA LEU A 164 -9.73 -1.32 3.36
C LEU A 164 -11.04 -0.54 3.52
N ALA A 165 -11.09 0.43 4.43
CA ALA A 165 -12.26 1.29 4.61
C ALA A 165 -12.55 2.12 3.35
N VAL A 166 -11.52 2.76 2.78
CA VAL A 166 -11.67 3.51 1.51
C VAL A 166 -12.00 2.58 0.35
N THR A 167 -11.32 1.43 0.25
CA THR A 167 -11.60 0.40 -0.77
C THR A 167 -13.08 -0.02 -0.72
N ALA A 168 -13.60 -0.29 0.47
CA ALA A 168 -14.99 -0.69 0.68
C ALA A 168 -15.96 0.44 0.32
N ALA A 169 -15.70 1.66 0.79
CA ALA A 169 -16.54 2.82 0.53
C ALA A 169 -16.66 3.11 -0.98
N VAL A 170 -15.53 3.13 -1.68
CA VAL A 170 -15.48 3.36 -3.14
C VAL A 170 -16.15 2.20 -3.88
N ALA A 171 -15.83 0.94 -3.51
CA ALA A 171 -16.43 -0.22 -4.16
C ALA A 171 -17.96 -0.23 -4.03
N LEU A 172 -18.49 0.07 -2.85
CA LEU A 172 -19.93 0.11 -2.62
C LEU A 172 -20.60 1.29 -3.34
N ALA A 173 -20.01 2.48 -3.29
CA ALA A 173 -20.54 3.63 -4.00
C ALA A 173 -20.62 3.37 -5.52
N VAL A 174 -19.62 2.70 -6.09
CA VAL A 174 -19.62 2.33 -7.50
C VAL A 174 -20.60 1.20 -7.79
N PHE A 175 -20.67 0.18 -6.94
CA PHE A 175 -21.58 -0.95 -7.09
C PHE A 175 -23.06 -0.56 -6.99
N GLU A 176 -23.41 0.35 -6.07
CA GLU A 176 -24.79 0.71 -5.77
C GLU A 176 -25.29 1.94 -6.55
N TRP A 177 -24.45 2.94 -6.81
CA TRP A 177 -24.91 4.24 -7.31
C TRP A 177 -24.30 4.68 -8.64
N LEU A 178 -22.97 4.61 -8.78
CA LEU A 178 -22.29 5.27 -9.90
C LEU A 178 -22.25 4.40 -11.16
N GLY A 179 -22.27 3.08 -11.00
CA GLY A 179 -22.06 2.13 -12.08
C GLY A 179 -20.70 2.29 -12.76
N LEU A 180 -20.43 1.45 -13.76
CA LEU A 180 -19.14 1.47 -14.49
C LEU A 180 -19.03 2.65 -15.47
N ALA A 181 -20.12 3.36 -15.75
CA ALA A 181 -20.16 4.49 -16.66
C ALA A 181 -19.39 5.70 -16.10
N ALA A 182 -19.53 5.98 -14.79
CA ALA A 182 -18.81 7.04 -14.12
C ALA A 182 -17.29 6.84 -14.13
N LEU A 183 -16.81 5.58 -14.09
CA LEU A 183 -15.38 5.29 -14.23
C LEU A 183 -14.85 5.70 -15.61
N ARG A 184 -15.66 5.62 -16.68
CA ARG A 184 -15.19 5.98 -18.03
C ARG A 184 -15.03 7.48 -18.23
N SER A 185 -15.73 8.32 -17.46
CA SER A 185 -15.70 9.78 -17.62
C SER A 185 -14.70 10.49 -16.71
N ALA A 186 -14.40 9.92 -15.54
CA ALA A 186 -13.49 10.50 -14.55
C ALA A 186 -12.29 9.58 -14.26
N TRP A 187 -11.43 9.36 -15.27
CA TRP A 187 -10.22 8.55 -15.08
C TRP A 187 -9.02 9.42 -14.70
N ILE A 188 -8.64 9.38 -13.42
CA ILE A 188 -7.38 9.95 -12.95
C ILE A 188 -6.25 8.99 -13.34
N ASN A 189 -5.13 9.53 -13.85
CA ASN A 189 -3.94 8.73 -14.12
C ASN A 189 -3.23 8.40 -12.79
N PHE A 190 -3.67 7.32 -12.15
CA PHE A 190 -3.12 6.84 -10.88
C PHE A 190 -1.64 6.47 -10.98
N ASP A 191 -1.12 6.07 -12.15
CA ASP A 191 0.30 5.77 -12.33
C ASP A 191 1.16 7.00 -12.04
N ARG A 192 0.77 8.17 -12.57
CA ARG A 192 1.49 9.43 -12.31
C ARG A 192 1.44 9.84 -10.85
N LEU A 193 0.25 9.75 -10.25
CA LEU A 193 0.06 10.09 -8.84
C LEU A 193 0.89 9.16 -7.94
N TRP A 194 1.00 7.89 -8.33
CA TRP A 194 1.81 6.89 -7.65
C TRP A 194 3.31 7.15 -7.75
N THR A 195 3.79 7.43 -8.96
CA THR A 195 5.19 7.81 -9.21
C THR A 195 5.59 9.02 -8.35
N LEU A 196 4.71 10.02 -8.24
CA LEU A 196 4.94 11.18 -7.36
C LEU A 196 5.02 10.78 -5.88
N ALA A 197 4.13 9.90 -5.41
CA ALA A 197 4.13 9.44 -4.03
C ALA A 197 5.41 8.64 -3.68
N LEU A 198 5.85 7.75 -4.58
CA LEU A 198 7.12 7.03 -4.44
C LEU A 198 8.31 7.99 -4.41
N GLY A 199 8.36 8.95 -5.33
CA GLY A 199 9.41 9.97 -5.39
C GLY A 199 9.47 10.82 -4.11
N ALA A 200 8.31 11.31 -3.65
CA ALA A 200 8.21 12.08 -2.41
C ALA A 200 8.69 11.26 -1.20
N THR A 201 8.29 9.99 -1.10
CA THR A 201 8.69 9.10 0.01
C THR A 201 10.20 8.82 -0.01
N GLY A 202 10.76 8.57 -1.19
CA GLY A 202 12.19 8.38 -1.38
C GLY A 202 13.01 9.63 -1.01
N ILE A 203 12.54 10.83 -1.39
CA ILE A 203 13.17 12.10 -1.01
C ILE A 203 13.13 12.29 0.51
N VAL A 204 11.99 12.04 1.15
CA VAL A 204 11.85 12.16 2.60
C VAL A 204 12.82 11.22 3.32
N LEU A 205 12.96 9.97 2.86
CA LEU A 205 13.94 9.03 3.40
C LEU A 205 15.39 9.47 3.21
N LEU A 206 15.69 10.15 2.10
CA LEU A 206 17.05 10.59 1.78
C LEU A 206 17.49 11.81 2.61
N VAL A 207 16.56 12.67 3.01
CA VAL A 207 16.83 13.94 3.72
C VAL A 207 16.71 13.79 5.24
N GLN A 208 16.05 12.74 5.75
CA GLN A 208 16.01 12.40 7.17
C GLN A 208 17.34 11.84 7.67
#